data_AF-A0A8K0HEB7-F1
#
_entry.id   AF-A0A8K0HEB7-F1
#
_cell.length_a   1.000
_cell.length_b   1.000
_cell.length_c   1.000
_cell.angle_alpha   90.00
_cell.angle_beta   90.00
_cell.angle_gamma   90.00
#
_symmetry.space_group_name_H-M   'P 1'
#
loop_
_entity.id
_entity.type
_entity.pdbx_description
1 polymer ?
#
loop_
_entity_poly.entity_id
_entity_poly.type
_entity_poly.pdbx_seq_one_letter_code
_entity_poly.pdbx_strand_id
1 'polypeptide(L)'
;MLKDPKLVQADDFFFDGLRVAGNTSNAVGSKVTPAAVLQIPGLNTLGISVARVDYAPWGINPPHYHPRATEILTKGDAFVSPVGLVHYQRNLGSTNAIAFAALSSQKPGVATIADAVFGSTPDIASDVLVKAFQLDGNVVKHMQSKFSRSILSITMSDSLRLQL
;
A
#
# COMPACT_ATOMS: atom_id res chain seq x y z
N MET A 1 -1.76 21.80 -7.90
CA MET A 1 -2.46 22.61 -8.92
C MET A 1 -2.38 21.88 -10.26
N LEU A 2 -3.21 22.24 -11.24
CA LEU A 2 -3.08 21.73 -12.62
C LEU A 2 -1.96 22.48 -13.35
N LYS A 3 -1.33 21.81 -14.32
CA LYS A 3 -0.38 22.40 -15.28
C LYS A 3 -1.16 23.26 -16.27
N ASP A 4 -0.56 24.32 -16.81
CA ASP A 4 -1.14 25.06 -17.94
C ASP A 4 -1.33 24.07 -19.11
N PRO A 5 -2.54 23.92 -19.69
CA PRO A 5 -2.79 23.04 -20.83
C PRO A 5 -1.84 23.23 -22.01
N LYS A 6 -1.31 24.44 -22.22
CA LYS A 6 -0.33 24.74 -23.29
C LYS A 6 1.07 24.18 -23.03
N LEU A 7 1.37 23.82 -21.78
CA LEU A 7 2.65 23.25 -21.35
C LEU A 7 2.58 21.73 -21.16
N VAL A 8 1.40 21.12 -21.34
CA VAL A 8 1.20 19.68 -21.25
C VAL A 8 1.92 18.95 -22.40
N GLN A 9 2.54 17.82 -22.07
CA GLN A 9 3.31 16.95 -22.96
C GLN A 9 2.81 15.51 -22.83
N ALA A 10 3.16 14.66 -23.80
CA ALA A 10 2.83 13.22 -23.75
C ALA A 10 3.36 12.55 -22.46
N ASP A 11 4.54 12.97 -21.99
CA ASP A 11 5.19 12.46 -20.79
C ASP A 11 4.39 12.73 -19.50
N ASP A 12 3.50 13.73 -19.46
CA ASP A 12 2.61 13.94 -18.31
C ASP A 12 1.59 12.79 -18.15
N PHE A 13 1.38 11.98 -19.19
CA PHE A 13 0.46 10.83 -19.22
C PHE A 13 1.16 9.47 -19.30
N PHE A 14 2.49 9.42 -19.29
CA PHE A 14 3.27 8.20 -19.52
C PHE A 14 4.04 7.74 -18.27
N PHE A 15 4.06 6.43 -18.04
CA PHE A 15 4.88 5.80 -17.01
C PHE A 15 5.16 4.33 -17.35
N ASP A 16 6.43 3.97 -17.56
CA ASP A 16 6.83 2.60 -17.93
C ASP A 16 7.19 1.72 -16.72
N GLY A 17 7.22 2.27 -15.49
CA GLY A 17 7.69 1.56 -14.29
C GLY A 17 6.91 0.29 -13.95
N LEU A 18 5.66 0.15 -14.42
CA LEU A 18 4.87 -1.08 -14.28
C LEU A 18 5.39 -2.25 -15.14
N ARG A 19 6.27 -2.00 -16.12
CA ARG A 19 6.92 -3.03 -16.94
C ARG A 19 7.94 -3.83 -16.13
N VAL A 20 8.59 -3.21 -15.16
CA VAL A 20 9.66 -3.79 -14.35
C VAL A 20 9.08 -4.47 -13.11
N ALA A 21 9.59 -5.66 -12.78
CA ALA A 21 9.20 -6.36 -11.55
C ALA A 21 9.79 -5.67 -10.32
N GLY A 22 8.97 -5.48 -9.28
CA GLY A 22 9.42 -4.95 -8.00
C GLY A 22 10.34 -5.92 -7.24
N ASN A 23 11.28 -5.39 -6.45
CA ASN A 23 12.16 -6.20 -5.62
C ASN A 23 11.40 -6.83 -4.43
N THR A 24 11.17 -8.13 -4.50
CA THR A 24 10.48 -8.94 -3.48
C THR A 24 11.39 -9.51 -2.39
N SER A 25 12.71 -9.27 -2.46
CA SER A 25 13.69 -9.67 -1.43
C SER A 25 13.61 -8.78 -0.19
N ASN A 26 12.49 -8.86 0.52
CA ASN A 26 12.17 -8.08 1.71
C ASN A 26 11.30 -8.90 2.69
N ALA A 27 11.04 -8.34 3.88
CA ALA A 27 10.38 -9.07 4.97
C ALA A 27 8.94 -9.56 4.69
N VAL A 28 8.23 -8.97 3.72
CA VAL A 28 6.87 -9.41 3.33
C VAL A 28 6.85 -10.24 2.04
N GLY A 29 7.98 -10.36 1.34
CA GLY A 29 8.08 -11.15 0.10
C GLY A 29 7.31 -10.56 -1.09
N SER A 30 6.94 -9.28 -1.05
CA SER A 30 6.16 -8.61 -2.10
C SER A 30 6.61 -7.17 -2.33
N LYS A 31 6.22 -6.59 -3.46
CA LYS A 31 6.45 -5.17 -3.75
C LYS A 31 5.27 -4.57 -4.51
N VAL A 32 4.68 -3.52 -3.94
CA VAL A 32 3.72 -2.65 -4.62
C VAL A 32 4.49 -1.56 -5.38
N THR A 33 4.16 -1.41 -6.67
CA THR A 33 4.64 -0.34 -7.56
C THR A 33 3.43 0.47 -8.03
N PRO A 34 3.17 1.66 -7.44
CA PRO A 34 2.04 2.50 -7.81
C PRO A 34 2.29 3.26 -9.11
N ALA A 35 1.22 3.47 -9.87
CA ALA A 35 1.09 4.44 -10.95
C ALA A 35 -0.13 5.32 -10.65
N ALA A 36 0.07 6.25 -9.73
CA ALA A 36 -0.93 7.22 -9.26
C ALA A 36 -0.56 8.63 -9.74
N VAL A 37 -1.31 9.66 -9.30
CA VAL A 37 -1.08 11.06 -9.71
C VAL A 37 0.33 11.60 -9.41
N LEU A 38 1.10 10.92 -8.55
CA LEU A 38 2.51 11.24 -8.26
C LEU A 38 3.49 10.69 -9.30
N GLN A 39 3.11 9.65 -10.05
CA GLN A 39 3.90 9.05 -11.14
C GLN A 39 3.39 9.47 -12.52
N ILE A 40 2.07 9.69 -12.65
CA ILE A 40 1.41 10.11 -13.88
C ILE A 40 0.59 11.38 -13.56
N PRO A 41 1.17 12.60 -13.70
CA PRO A 41 0.48 13.85 -13.38
C PRO A 41 -0.85 14.04 -14.11
N GLY A 42 -0.98 13.51 -15.33
CA GLY A 42 -2.18 13.52 -16.15
C GLY A 42 -3.37 12.72 -15.60
N LEU A 43 -3.19 11.91 -14.55
CA LEU A 43 -4.31 11.29 -13.82
C LEU A 43 -5.04 12.27 -12.90
N ASN A 44 -4.53 13.50 -12.73
CA ASN A 44 -5.20 14.50 -11.91
C ASN A 44 -6.59 14.85 -12.47
N THR A 45 -7.60 14.88 -11.60
CA THR A 45 -9.03 15.02 -11.87
C THR A 45 -9.74 13.81 -12.51
N LEU A 46 -9.00 12.77 -12.92
CA LEU A 46 -9.61 11.58 -13.55
C LEU A 46 -10.14 10.53 -12.55
N GLY A 47 -9.79 10.66 -11.26
CA GLY A 47 -10.33 9.78 -10.22
C GLY A 47 -9.89 8.31 -10.32
N ILE A 48 -8.82 7.99 -11.07
CA ILE A 48 -8.31 6.63 -11.26
C ILE A 48 -6.81 6.52 -11.02
N SER A 49 -6.36 5.35 -10.57
CA SER A 49 -4.95 4.94 -10.57
C SER A 49 -4.83 3.43 -10.72
N VAL A 50 -3.61 2.94 -10.95
CA VAL A 50 -3.30 1.51 -10.99
C VAL A 50 -2.05 1.22 -10.17
N ALA A 51 -1.94 0.01 -9.63
CA ALA A 51 -0.72 -0.50 -9.03
C ALA A 51 -0.41 -1.91 -9.55
N ARG A 52 0.88 -2.18 -9.79
CA ARG A 52 1.40 -3.54 -9.95
C ARG A 52 1.83 -4.07 -8.58
N VAL A 53 1.55 -5.33 -8.29
CA VAL A 53 2.08 -6.02 -7.10
C VAL A 53 2.79 -7.30 -7.54
N ASP A 54 4.09 -7.36 -7.28
CA ASP A 54 4.91 -8.57 -7.48
C ASP A 54 5.02 -9.34 -6.16
N TYR A 55 4.94 -10.66 -6.22
CA TYR A 55 5.05 -11.57 -5.07
C TYR A 55 6.09 -12.66 -5.35
N ALA A 56 7.01 -12.87 -4.41
CA ALA A 56 7.79 -14.10 -4.31
C ALA A 56 6.88 -15.29 -3.89
N PRO A 57 7.31 -16.55 -4.00
CA PRO A 57 6.61 -17.68 -3.38
C PRO A 57 6.37 -17.40 -1.89
N TRP A 58 5.16 -17.66 -1.41
CA TRP A 58 4.69 -17.35 -0.04
C TRP A 58 4.63 -15.87 0.37
N GLY A 59 5.03 -14.94 -0.50
CA GLY A 59 4.96 -13.50 -0.24
C GLY A 59 3.52 -13.01 0.00
N ILE A 60 3.38 -11.95 0.81
CA ILE A 60 2.09 -11.37 1.20
C ILE A 60 2.01 -9.88 0.88
N ASN A 61 0.80 -9.40 0.60
CA ASN A 61 0.44 -7.99 0.76
C ASN A 61 -0.40 -7.88 2.05
N PRO A 62 0.07 -7.15 3.08
CA PRO A 62 -0.58 -7.15 4.41
C PRO A 62 -2.05 -6.65 4.43
N PRO A 63 -2.83 -6.93 5.50
CA PRO A 63 -4.30 -6.85 5.44
C PRO A 63 -5.00 -5.44 5.26
N HIS A 64 -5.98 -5.36 4.33
CA HIS A 64 -7.12 -4.44 3.91
C HIS A 64 -8.48 -5.14 3.34
N TYR A 65 -9.71 -4.94 3.92
CA TYR A 65 -11.09 -5.64 3.85
C TYR A 65 -11.32 -6.70 2.74
N HIS A 66 -12.05 -7.82 2.95
CA HIS A 66 -13.41 -7.93 3.55
C HIS A 66 -13.63 -8.98 4.67
N PRO A 67 -14.76 -8.97 5.44
CA PRO A 67 -14.91 -9.81 6.64
C PRO A 67 -15.47 -11.22 6.39
N ARG A 68 -15.78 -11.59 5.14
CA ARG A 68 -16.50 -12.84 4.78
C ARG A 68 -16.09 -13.45 3.43
N ALA A 69 -14.86 -13.22 2.97
CA ALA A 69 -14.37 -13.82 1.71
C ALA A 69 -12.88 -14.17 1.80
N THR A 70 -12.54 -15.37 1.32
CA THR A 70 -11.19 -15.79 0.94
C THR A 70 -11.32 -16.34 -0.47
N GLU A 71 -10.60 -15.76 -1.43
CA GLU A 71 -10.64 -16.19 -2.83
C GLU A 71 -9.25 -16.60 -3.30
N ILE A 72 -9.15 -17.78 -3.92
CA ILE A 72 -7.93 -18.25 -4.57
C ILE A 72 -8.02 -17.81 -6.02
N LEU A 73 -7.30 -16.73 -6.35
CA LEU A 73 -7.26 -16.17 -7.70
C LEU A 73 -6.17 -16.84 -8.54
N THR A 74 -6.50 -17.14 -9.79
CA THR A 74 -5.59 -17.66 -10.82
C THR A 74 -5.37 -16.61 -11.92
N LYS A 75 -4.55 -16.94 -12.93
CA LYS A 75 -4.21 -16.00 -14.00
C LYS A 75 -5.43 -15.73 -14.88
N GLY A 76 -5.99 -14.52 -14.75
CA GLY A 76 -7.13 -14.04 -15.54
C GLY A 76 -8.35 -13.72 -14.68
N ASP A 77 -8.38 -14.19 -13.43
CA ASP A 77 -9.44 -13.88 -12.48
C ASP A 77 -9.35 -12.43 -11.99
N ALA A 78 -10.49 -11.87 -11.61
CA ALA A 78 -10.61 -10.52 -11.08
C ALA A 78 -11.47 -10.52 -9.81
N PHE A 79 -11.01 -9.78 -8.79
CA PHE A 79 -11.72 -9.58 -7.53
C PHE A 79 -11.90 -8.09 -7.26
N VAL A 80 -12.99 -7.74 -6.56
CA VAL A 80 -13.27 -6.37 -6.13
C VAL A 80 -13.24 -6.28 -4.61
N SER A 81 -12.33 -5.47 -4.08
CA SER A 81 -12.37 -5.06 -2.67
C SER A 81 -13.12 -3.72 -2.54
N PRO A 82 -14.34 -3.70 -1.96
CA PRO A 82 -14.95 -2.46 -1.49
C PRO A 82 -14.02 -1.59 -0.62
N VAL A 83 -14.19 -0.28 -0.70
CA VAL A 83 -13.32 0.73 -0.07
C VAL A 83 -13.31 0.62 1.47
N GLY A 84 -12.12 0.47 2.10
CA GLY A 84 -11.84 1.02 3.44
C GLY A 84 -11.45 0.17 4.69
N LEU A 85 -11.03 -1.13 4.68
CA LEU A 85 -10.96 -1.99 5.92
C LEU A 85 -9.66 -2.88 6.17
N VAL A 86 -9.70 -4.18 6.62
CA VAL A 86 -8.60 -5.18 7.05
C VAL A 86 -8.55 -6.72 6.49
N HIS A 87 -7.96 -7.11 5.32
CA HIS A 87 -7.77 -8.48 4.68
C HIS A 87 -6.75 -8.52 3.48
N TYR A 88 -6.24 -9.62 2.95
CA TYR A 88 -4.88 -9.65 2.34
C TYR A 88 -4.79 -10.37 0.99
N GLN A 89 -3.62 -10.32 0.35
CA GLN A 89 -3.24 -11.27 -0.70
C GLN A 89 -2.00 -12.07 -0.27
N ARG A 90 -1.93 -13.35 -0.65
CA ARG A 90 -0.78 -14.24 -0.43
C ARG A 90 -0.54 -15.09 -1.65
N ASN A 91 0.70 -15.14 -2.12
CA ASN A 91 1.09 -16.08 -3.16
C ASN A 91 1.22 -17.49 -2.57
N LEU A 92 0.30 -18.39 -2.91
CA LEU A 92 0.35 -19.81 -2.51
C LEU A 92 1.11 -20.69 -3.51
N GLY A 93 1.56 -20.13 -4.64
CA GLY A 93 2.32 -20.84 -5.66
C GLY A 93 3.80 -21.00 -5.32
N SER A 94 4.45 -21.95 -6.01
CA SER A 94 5.91 -22.17 -5.96
C SER A 94 6.72 -21.23 -6.84
N THR A 95 6.06 -20.38 -7.63
CA THR A 95 6.66 -19.41 -8.56
C THR A 95 6.25 -17.98 -8.20
N ASN A 96 6.92 -16.98 -8.79
CA ASN A 96 6.52 -15.58 -8.62
C ASN A 96 5.13 -15.32 -9.21
N ALA A 97 4.33 -14.51 -8.53
CA ALA A 97 3.01 -14.08 -8.98
C ALA A 97 2.96 -12.56 -9.18
N ILE A 98 2.08 -12.10 -10.07
CA ILE A 98 1.84 -10.68 -10.36
C ILE A 98 0.34 -10.43 -10.30
N ALA A 99 -0.05 -9.36 -9.61
CA ALA A 99 -1.42 -8.83 -9.63
C ALA A 99 -1.41 -7.35 -10.09
N PHE A 100 -2.51 -6.92 -10.70
CA PHE A 100 -2.78 -5.51 -10.97
C PHE A 100 -4.01 -5.08 -10.20
N ALA A 101 -3.91 -3.96 -9.47
CA ALA A 101 -5.02 -3.34 -8.77
C ALA A 101 -5.38 -2.03 -9.48
N ALA A 102 -6.58 -1.94 -10.04
CA ALA A 102 -7.16 -0.67 -10.50
C ALA A 102 -7.95 -0.04 -9.34
N LEU A 103 -7.78 1.26 -9.10
CA LEU A 103 -8.37 1.94 -7.95
C LEU A 103 -9.17 3.17 -8.40
N SER A 104 -10.37 3.34 -7.84
CA SER A 104 -11.29 4.47 -8.07
C SER A 104 -10.87 5.75 -7.33
N SER A 105 -9.57 6.01 -7.24
CA SER A 105 -9.00 7.28 -6.82
C SER A 105 -7.64 7.50 -7.51
N GLN A 106 -7.35 8.74 -7.90
CA GLN A 106 -6.04 9.16 -8.41
C GLN A 106 -4.94 9.18 -7.33
N LYS A 107 -5.33 9.18 -6.05
CA LYS A 107 -4.46 9.15 -4.87
C LYS A 107 -5.14 8.29 -3.80
N PRO A 108 -5.14 6.95 -3.93
CA PRO A 108 -5.87 6.06 -3.03
C PRO A 108 -5.29 6.02 -1.62
N GLY A 109 -3.98 6.24 -1.49
CA GLY A 109 -3.23 6.01 -0.25
C GLY A 109 -3.02 4.51 0.01
N VAL A 110 -2.04 4.20 0.85
CA VAL A 110 -1.81 2.85 1.37
C VAL A 110 -1.41 2.98 2.84
N ALA A 111 -2.11 2.26 3.71
CA ALA A 111 -1.75 2.11 5.11
C ALA A 111 -1.86 0.62 5.47
N THR A 112 -0.73 -0.02 5.80
CA THR A 112 -0.79 -1.35 6.39
C THR A 112 -1.21 -1.21 7.85
N ILE A 113 -1.98 -2.18 8.37
CA ILE A 113 -2.43 -2.14 9.77
C ILE A 113 -1.24 -2.15 10.73
N ALA A 114 -0.20 -2.93 10.42
CA ALA A 114 0.94 -3.06 11.31
C ALA A 114 1.73 -1.75 11.41
N ASP A 115 1.94 -1.05 10.30
CA ASP A 115 2.55 0.29 10.30
C ASP A 115 1.61 1.30 10.99
N ALA A 116 0.29 1.28 10.71
CA ALA A 116 -0.65 2.22 11.31
C ALA A 116 -0.80 2.09 12.84
N VAL A 117 -0.81 0.84 13.34
CA VAL A 117 -1.02 0.52 14.77
C VAL A 117 0.27 0.53 15.57
N PHE A 118 1.37 0.00 15.02
CA PHE A 118 2.63 -0.22 15.74
C PHE A 118 3.81 0.61 15.22
N GLY A 119 3.68 1.32 14.09
CA GLY A 119 4.73 2.16 13.49
C GLY A 119 4.27 3.58 13.18
N SER A 120 3.20 4.06 13.81
CA SER A 120 2.67 5.41 13.64
C SER A 120 3.65 6.46 14.16
N THR A 121 3.55 7.71 13.67
CA THR A 121 4.37 8.82 14.14
C THR A 121 3.49 10.03 14.46
N PRO A 122 3.36 10.44 15.75
CA PRO A 122 3.90 9.77 16.94
C PRO A 122 3.28 8.39 17.18
N ASP A 123 3.98 7.54 17.95
CA ASP A 123 3.49 6.23 18.38
C ASP A 123 2.14 6.33 19.11
N ILE A 124 1.24 5.37 18.90
CA ILE A 124 0.10 5.16 19.81
C ILE A 124 0.66 4.76 21.19
N ALA A 125 0.15 5.40 22.25
CA ALA A 125 0.58 5.15 23.62
C ALA A 125 0.45 3.64 23.97
N SER A 126 1.54 3.05 24.48
CA SER A 126 1.60 1.60 24.68
C SER A 126 0.53 1.08 25.66
N ASP A 127 0.06 1.88 26.62
CA ASP A 127 -1.00 1.46 27.56
C ASP A 127 -2.38 1.36 26.89
N VAL A 128 -2.65 2.18 25.86
CA VAL A 128 -3.84 2.07 24.99
C VAL A 128 -3.77 0.76 24.20
N LEU A 129 -2.61 0.46 23.59
CA LEU A 129 -2.41 -0.78 22.84
C LEU A 129 -2.48 -2.04 23.73
N VAL A 130 -1.91 -1.98 24.94
CA VAL A 130 -2.04 -3.05 25.97
C VAL A 130 -3.49 -3.38 26.24
N LYS A 131 -4.34 -2.37 26.46
CA LYS A 131 -5.77 -2.55 26.72
C LYS A 131 -6.54 -3.00 25.48
N ALA A 132 -6.25 -2.41 24.31
CA ALA A 132 -6.95 -2.69 23.06
C ALA A 132 -6.70 -4.11 22.52
N PHE A 133 -5.46 -4.60 22.63
CA PHE A 133 -5.07 -5.92 22.15
C PHE A 133 -5.02 -6.99 23.26
N GLN A 134 -5.19 -6.60 24.53
CA GLN A 134 -5.11 -7.49 25.71
C GLN A 134 -3.75 -8.20 25.82
N LEU A 135 -2.67 -7.45 25.60
CA LEU A 135 -1.29 -7.95 25.55
C LEU A 135 -0.41 -7.33 26.63
N ASP A 136 0.62 -8.05 27.07
CA ASP A 136 1.67 -7.52 27.93
C ASP A 136 2.36 -6.29 27.33
N GLY A 137 2.69 -5.31 28.18
CA GLY A 137 3.37 -4.08 27.76
C GLY A 137 4.74 -4.33 27.10
N ASN A 138 5.41 -5.43 27.44
CA ASN A 138 6.65 -5.84 26.79
C ASN A 138 6.42 -6.39 25.37
N VAL A 139 5.29 -7.08 25.14
CA VAL A 139 4.90 -7.58 23.80
C VAL A 139 4.51 -6.40 22.92
N VAL A 140 3.73 -5.44 23.43
CA VAL A 140 3.39 -4.19 22.72
C VAL A 140 4.64 -3.42 22.33
N LYS A 141 5.55 -3.14 23.27
CA LYS A 141 6.83 -2.46 22.98
C LYS A 141 7.69 -3.25 21.98
N HIS A 142 7.68 -4.59 22.04
CA HIS A 142 8.37 -5.41 21.06
C HIS A 142 7.79 -5.25 19.66
N MET A 143 6.47 -5.30 19.51
CA MET A 143 5.80 -5.05 18.23
C MET A 143 6.11 -3.64 17.72
N GLN A 144 5.97 -2.60 18.56
CA GLN A 144 6.33 -1.23 18.19
C GLN A 144 7.79 -1.14 17.71
N SER A 145 8.73 -1.82 18.36
CA SER A 145 10.15 -1.85 17.93
C SER A 145 10.38 -2.45 16.53
N LYS A 146 9.46 -3.28 16.00
CA LYS A 146 9.55 -3.84 14.64
C LYS A 146 9.10 -2.85 13.56
N PHE A 147 8.19 -1.93 13.90
CA PHE A 147 7.58 -1.00 12.94
C PHE A 147 7.99 0.46 13.15
N SER A 148 8.57 0.84 14.29
CA SER A 148 9.05 2.20 14.62
C SER A 148 10.21 2.72 13.75
N ARG A 149 10.71 1.91 12.82
CA ARG A 149 11.69 2.31 11.78
C ARG A 149 11.09 2.31 10.37
N SER A 150 9.78 2.11 10.24
CA SER A 150 9.08 2.03 8.97
C SER A 150 8.84 3.43 8.39
N ILE A 151 9.90 4.01 7.81
CA ILE A 151 9.78 5.13 6.84
C ILE A 151 9.13 4.62 5.52
N LEU A 152 8.66 3.37 5.49
CA LEU A 152 7.90 2.74 4.41
C LEU A 152 6.39 3.04 4.48
N SER A 153 6.00 4.15 5.11
CA SER A 153 4.82 4.89 4.62
C SER A 153 5.10 5.29 3.18
N ILE A 154 4.50 4.59 2.21
CA ILE A 154 4.50 5.01 0.81
C ILE A 154 3.59 6.25 0.71
N THR A 155 4.20 7.41 0.95
CA THR A 155 3.67 8.78 0.76
C THR A 155 2.42 9.17 1.57
N MET A 156 2.61 9.42 2.88
CA MET A 156 1.63 10.15 3.73
C MET A 156 2.27 11.18 4.72
N SER A 157 3.48 11.71 4.49
CA SER A 157 4.11 12.72 5.40
C SER A 157 4.66 14.01 4.77
N ASP A 158 5.28 13.98 3.59
CA ASP A 158 6.15 15.10 3.13
C ASP A 158 5.40 16.27 2.44
N SER A 159 4.24 16.66 2.98
CA SER A 159 3.51 17.87 2.52
C SER A 159 2.57 18.49 3.58
N LEU A 160 2.82 18.28 4.88
CA LEU A 160 2.06 18.95 5.95
C LEU A 160 2.96 19.57 7.04
N ARG A 161 4.09 20.14 6.62
CA ARG A 161 4.90 21.09 7.42
C ARG A 161 5.47 22.24 6.58
N LEU A 162 4.59 23.18 6.23
CA LEU A 162 4.81 24.64 6.13
C LEU A 162 3.64 25.24 5.32
N GLN A 163 3.12 26.40 5.77
CA GLN A 163 1.82 26.98 5.37
C GLN A 163 0.64 26.15 5.93
N LEU A 164 0.04 26.49 7.08
CA LEU A 164 0.11 27.70 7.92
C LEU A 164 0.71 27.41 9.30
#